data_AF-A0A7Y6ICL4-F1
#
_entry.id   AF-A0A7Y6ICL4-F1
#
_cell.length_a   1.000
_cell.length_b   1.000
_cell.length_c   1.000
_cell.angle_alpha   90.00
_cell.angle_beta   90.00
_cell.angle_gamma   90.00
#
_symmetry.space_group_name_H-M   'P 1'
#
loop_
_entity.id
_entity.type
_entity.pdbx_description
1 polymer ?
#
loop_
_entity_poly.entity_id
_entity_poly.type
_entity_poly.pdbx_seq_one_letter_code
_entity_poly.pdbx_strand_id
1 'polypeptide(L)'
;MASLVGVEMADRFTTTSTPLGILASVPLGELEATVRRTLAAGKIVFVNMDSTPGLGHDPGALAYLKGIGAIGICSTRAAIIERAGSLGLLTMQKVFVTDRSNLHRSLQGVARSRPDLVQLMPAVVLRYVEQQVRDLGVPYLAAGFVQGEADVVEALRHGAAGVCTSDQALWELRRSALRAS
;
A
#
# COMPACT_ATOMS: atom_id res chain seq x y z
N MET A 1 5.34 5.09 -4.59
CA MET A 1 5.25 4.58 -3.21
C MET A 1 6.32 3.51 -3.03
N ALA A 2 7.06 3.54 -1.94
CA ALA A 2 8.09 2.54 -1.65
C ALA A 2 7.50 1.32 -0.93
N SER A 3 7.81 0.10 -1.37
CA SER A 3 7.49 -1.14 -0.64
C SER A 3 8.70 -1.58 0.18
N LEU A 4 8.56 -1.60 1.49
CA LEU A 4 9.66 -1.75 2.44
C LEU A 4 9.62 -3.13 3.09
N VAL A 5 10.60 -3.98 2.78
CA VAL A 5 10.75 -5.30 3.41
C VAL A 5 11.95 -5.23 4.36
N GLY A 6 11.67 -5.41 5.65
CA GLY A 6 12.65 -5.28 6.72
C GLY A 6 12.98 -3.84 7.08
N VAL A 7 13.74 -3.69 8.15
CA VAL A 7 14.13 -2.40 8.71
C VAL A 7 15.13 -1.67 7.83
N GLU A 8 16.06 -2.38 7.20
CA GLU A 8 17.08 -1.77 6.33
C GLU A 8 16.46 -0.95 5.19
N MET A 9 15.41 -1.49 4.54
CA MET A 9 14.69 -0.77 3.48
C MET A 9 13.95 0.44 4.03
N ALA A 10 13.37 0.35 5.23
CA ALA A 10 12.71 1.47 5.87
C ALA A 10 13.69 2.60 6.20
N ASP A 11 14.88 2.26 6.69
CA ASP A 11 15.93 3.23 6.99
C ASP A 11 16.42 3.94 5.70
N ARG A 12 16.68 3.18 4.62
CA ARG A 12 16.99 3.78 3.31
C ARG A 12 15.89 4.70 2.81
N PHE A 13 14.63 4.29 2.95
CA PHE A 13 13.49 5.09 2.52
C PHE A 13 13.43 6.48 3.20
N THR A 14 13.88 6.60 4.45
CA THR A 14 13.88 7.89 5.18
C THR A 14 14.68 9.00 4.47
N THR A 15 15.71 8.65 3.70
CA THR A 15 16.58 9.62 3.02
C THR A 15 16.13 9.97 1.60
N THR A 16 15.17 9.23 1.04
CA THR A 16 14.67 9.45 -0.33
C THR A 16 13.77 10.68 -0.42
N SER A 17 13.47 11.16 -1.63
CA SER A 17 12.44 12.18 -1.83
C SER A 17 11.01 11.62 -1.88
N THR A 18 10.84 10.30 -1.87
CA THR A 18 9.53 9.63 -1.90
C THR A 18 8.80 9.86 -0.57
N PRO A 19 7.56 10.40 -0.57
CA PRO A 19 6.87 10.72 0.69
C PRO A 19 6.09 9.54 1.28
N LEU A 20 5.73 8.56 0.45
CA LEU A 20 4.80 7.50 0.81
C LEU A 20 5.43 6.11 0.70
N GLY A 21 5.30 5.30 1.75
CA GLY A 21 5.75 3.91 1.80
C GLY A 21 4.72 2.95 2.39
N ILE A 22 4.93 1.64 2.16
CA ILE A 22 4.25 0.55 2.86
C ILE A 22 5.32 -0.27 3.59
N LEU A 23 5.14 -0.48 4.90
CA LEU A 23 5.92 -1.48 5.64
C LEU A 23 5.34 -2.84 5.26
N ALA A 24 5.89 -3.44 4.21
CA ALA A 24 5.41 -4.69 3.64
C ALA A 24 5.70 -5.87 4.55
N SER A 25 6.82 -5.87 5.27
CA SER A 25 7.09 -6.83 6.34
C SER A 25 8.12 -6.27 7.29
N VAL A 26 7.73 -6.02 8.53
CA VAL A 26 8.59 -5.65 9.65
C VAL A 26 8.08 -6.43 10.87
N PRO A 27 8.91 -7.18 11.61
CA PRO A 27 8.47 -7.88 12.82
C PRO A 27 7.96 -6.90 13.89
N LEU A 28 7.00 -7.33 14.70
CA LEU A 28 6.39 -6.51 15.76
C LEU A 28 7.44 -5.86 16.69
N GLY A 29 8.50 -6.59 17.06
CA GLY A 29 9.55 -6.09 17.95
C GLY A 29 10.33 -4.89 17.40
N GLU A 30 10.33 -4.68 16.09
CA GLU A 30 11.02 -3.56 15.42
C GLU A 30 10.05 -2.50 14.87
N LEU A 31 8.74 -2.79 14.94
CA LEU A 31 7.71 -2.01 14.25
C LEU A 31 7.59 -0.59 14.82
N GLU A 32 7.51 -0.44 16.14
CA GLU A 32 7.38 0.87 16.79
C GLU A 32 8.54 1.79 16.43
N ALA A 33 9.77 1.30 16.55
CA ALA A 33 10.96 2.06 16.23
C ALA A 33 10.96 2.46 14.74
N THR A 34 10.56 1.56 13.85
CA THR A 34 10.49 1.81 12.40
C THR A 34 9.44 2.86 12.05
N VAL A 35 8.22 2.74 12.60
CA VAL A 35 7.15 3.71 12.41
C VAL A 35 7.61 5.09 12.88
N ARG A 36 8.18 5.21 14.09
CA ARG A 36 8.67 6.48 14.61
C ARG A 36 9.79 7.09 13.77
N ARG A 37 10.76 6.29 13.30
CA ARG A 37 11.85 6.77 12.45
C ARG A 37 11.33 7.33 11.13
N THR A 38 10.42 6.61 10.46
CA THR A 38 9.82 7.08 9.21
C THR A 38 9.01 8.35 9.42
N LEU A 39 8.24 8.44 10.51
CA LEU A 39 7.48 9.64 10.88
C LEU A 39 8.40 10.84 11.15
N ALA A 40 9.48 10.66 11.91
CA ALA A 40 10.47 11.70 12.19
C ALA A 40 11.15 12.23 10.92
N ALA A 41 11.27 11.40 9.88
CA ALA A 41 11.77 11.79 8.56
C ALA A 41 10.69 12.44 7.67
N GLY A 42 9.50 12.75 8.21
CA GLY A 42 8.39 13.36 7.48
C GLY A 42 7.72 12.42 6.47
N LYS A 43 7.87 11.10 6.63
CA LYS A 43 7.27 10.10 5.75
C LYS A 43 5.91 9.66 6.24
N ILE A 44 5.06 9.25 5.30
CA ILE A 44 3.81 8.55 5.59
C ILE A 44 4.01 7.08 5.24
N VAL A 45 3.76 6.19 6.20
CA VAL A 45 3.81 4.74 5.98
C VAL A 45 2.49 4.05 6.30
N PHE A 46 2.11 3.11 5.43
CA PHE A 46 1.04 2.16 5.70
C PHE A 46 1.64 0.87 6.28
N VAL A 47 1.19 0.44 7.46
CA VAL A 47 1.63 -0.84 8.05
C VAL A 47 0.83 -1.98 7.43
N ASN A 48 1.46 -2.93 6.75
CA ASN A 48 0.76 -4.10 6.24
C ASN A 48 0.51 -5.12 7.36
N MET A 49 -0.66 -5.04 7.98
CA MET A 49 -1.01 -5.90 9.12
C MET A 49 -0.97 -7.39 8.79
N ASP A 50 -1.30 -7.74 7.55
CA ASP A 50 -1.39 -9.14 7.11
C ASP A 50 -0.02 -9.83 7.05
N SER A 51 1.06 -9.05 6.96
CA SER A 51 2.43 -9.55 6.83
C SER A 51 3.41 -8.88 7.77
N THR A 52 2.94 -8.43 8.94
CA THR A 52 3.75 -8.02 10.09
C THR A 52 3.82 -9.20 11.07
N PRO A 53 4.95 -9.94 11.14
CA PRO A 53 5.07 -11.06 12.06
C PRO A 53 4.86 -10.65 13.53
N GLY A 54 4.01 -11.40 14.23
CA GLY A 54 3.69 -11.16 15.64
C GLY A 54 2.58 -10.16 15.89
N LEU A 55 2.11 -9.42 14.89
CA LEU A 55 0.99 -8.50 15.04
C LEU A 55 -0.36 -9.22 14.86
N GLY A 56 -1.27 -8.99 15.81
CA GLY A 56 -2.63 -9.49 15.76
C GLY A 56 -3.52 -8.76 14.74
N HIS A 57 -4.78 -9.18 14.67
CA HIS A 57 -5.81 -8.58 13.80
C HIS A 57 -7.05 -8.18 14.61
N ASP A 58 -6.90 -8.11 15.93
CA ASP A 58 -7.93 -7.71 16.88
C ASP A 58 -7.91 -6.18 17.12
N PRO A 59 -8.92 -5.62 17.83
CA PRO A 59 -8.94 -4.20 18.15
C PRO A 59 -7.70 -3.70 18.90
N GLY A 60 -7.06 -4.56 19.72
CA GLY A 60 -5.83 -4.24 20.45
C GLY A 60 -4.66 -3.98 19.50
N ALA A 61 -4.55 -4.74 18.41
CA ALA A 61 -3.54 -4.49 17.38
C ALA A 61 -3.71 -3.10 16.73
N LEU A 62 -4.94 -2.69 16.40
CA LEU A 62 -5.21 -1.36 15.85
C LEU A 62 -4.94 -0.23 16.86
N ALA A 63 -5.33 -0.44 18.12
CA ALA A 63 -5.04 0.50 19.21
C ALA A 63 -3.52 0.66 19.43
N TYR A 64 -2.77 -0.44 19.38
CA TYR A 64 -1.31 -0.45 19.43
C TYR A 64 -0.71 0.36 18.27
N LEU A 65 -1.12 0.08 17.02
CA LEU A 65 -0.64 0.81 15.85
C LEU A 65 -0.89 2.32 15.97
N LYS A 66 -2.08 2.71 16.42
CA LYS A 66 -2.40 4.13 16.69
C LYS A 66 -1.51 4.71 17.81
N GLY A 67 -1.26 3.95 18.87
CA GLY A 67 -0.42 4.35 20.00
C GLY A 67 1.05 4.58 19.65
N ILE A 68 1.59 3.83 18.68
CA ILE A 68 2.96 4.03 18.20
C ILE A 68 3.08 5.15 17.14
N GLY A 69 1.96 5.78 16.76
CA GLY A 69 1.93 6.88 15.79
C GLY A 69 1.80 6.43 14.34
N ALA A 70 1.33 5.21 14.06
CA ALA A 70 1.04 4.81 12.69
C ALA A 70 -0.06 5.68 12.09
N ILE A 71 0.20 6.23 10.90
CA ILE A 71 -0.76 7.09 10.19
C ILE A 71 -1.79 6.25 9.42
N GLY A 72 -1.36 5.11 8.87
CA GLY A 72 -2.23 4.24 8.10
C GLY A 72 -1.88 2.77 8.16
N ILE A 73 -2.85 1.95 7.77
CA ILE A 73 -2.73 0.48 7.73
C ILE A 73 -3.13 -0.07 6.37
N CYS A 74 -2.56 -1.22 6.05
CA CYS A 74 -2.87 -2.00 4.87
C CYS A 74 -3.33 -3.40 5.28
N SER A 75 -4.39 -3.89 4.66
CA SER A 75 -4.88 -5.27 4.85
C SER A 75 -5.72 -5.70 3.65
N THR A 76 -5.77 -7.01 3.40
CA THR A 76 -6.71 -7.66 2.47
C THR A 76 -8.11 -7.82 3.07
N ARG A 77 -8.26 -7.63 4.39
CA ARG A 77 -9.46 -7.96 5.15
C ARG A 77 -10.35 -6.71 5.31
N ALA A 78 -11.49 -6.70 4.62
CA ALA A 78 -12.46 -5.60 4.67
C ALA A 78 -12.89 -5.19 6.10
N ALA A 79 -13.04 -6.15 7.01
CA ALA A 79 -13.42 -5.86 8.41
C ALA A 79 -12.33 -5.10 9.20
N ILE A 80 -11.04 -5.34 8.88
CA ILE A 80 -9.92 -4.60 9.49
C ILE A 80 -9.86 -3.19 8.94
N ILE A 81 -10.06 -3.03 7.63
CA ILE A 81 -10.15 -1.73 6.97
C ILE A 81 -11.27 -0.88 7.59
N GLU A 82 -12.49 -1.43 7.69
CA GLU A 82 -13.65 -0.74 8.26
C GLU A 82 -13.38 -0.26 9.70
N ARG A 83 -12.78 -1.13 10.52
CA ARG A 83 -12.44 -0.81 11.92
C ARG A 83 -11.29 0.19 12.05
N ALA A 84 -10.28 0.11 11.20
CA ALA A 84 -9.18 1.06 11.22
C ALA A 84 -9.65 2.46 10.82
N GLY A 85 -10.51 2.55 9.80
CA GLY A 85 -11.13 3.80 9.37
C GLY A 85 -11.96 4.45 10.48
N SER A 86 -12.75 3.66 11.23
CA SER A 86 -13.53 4.20 12.37
C SER A 86 -12.68 4.69 13.54
N LEU A 87 -11.41 4.27 13.62
CA LEU A 87 -10.42 4.77 14.58
C LEU A 87 -9.64 6.00 14.05
N GLY A 88 -9.94 6.46 12.84
CA GLY A 88 -9.29 7.62 12.20
C GLY A 88 -7.92 7.32 11.59
N LEU A 89 -7.58 6.05 11.38
CA LEU A 89 -6.38 5.67 10.61
C LEU A 89 -6.69 5.75 9.12
N LEU A 90 -5.70 6.15 8.31
CA LEU A 90 -5.79 5.97 6.86
C LEU A 90 -5.78 4.49 6.52
N THR A 91 -6.55 4.11 5.50
CA THR A 91 -6.78 2.71 5.15
C THR A 91 -6.46 2.42 3.70
N MET A 92 -5.67 1.37 3.48
CA MET A 92 -5.38 0.85 2.15
C MET A 92 -5.80 -0.61 2.06
N GLN A 93 -6.84 -0.91 1.28
CA GLN A 93 -7.23 -2.30 1.08
C GLN A 93 -6.41 -2.94 -0.03
N LYS A 94 -5.75 -4.05 0.30
CA LYS A 94 -4.96 -4.82 -0.64
C LYS A 94 -5.82 -5.83 -1.39
N VAL A 95 -5.71 -5.85 -2.71
CA VAL A 95 -6.42 -6.77 -3.60
C VAL A 95 -5.40 -7.57 -4.40
N PHE A 96 -5.39 -8.88 -4.18
CA PHE A 96 -4.64 -9.82 -5.01
C PHE A 96 -5.58 -10.47 -6.01
N VAL A 97 -5.40 -10.14 -7.29
CA VAL A 97 -6.15 -10.70 -8.40
C VAL A 97 -5.51 -12.03 -8.80
N THR A 98 -6.18 -13.13 -8.49
CA THR A 98 -5.78 -14.48 -8.92
C THR A 98 -6.61 -14.96 -10.10
N ASP A 99 -7.90 -14.64 -10.07
CA ASP A 99 -8.90 -15.04 -11.05
C ASP A 99 -10.12 -14.11 -10.99
N ARG A 100 -11.10 -14.28 -11.89
CA ARG A 100 -12.29 -13.43 -11.96
C ARG A 100 -13.18 -13.53 -10.72
N SER A 101 -13.30 -14.72 -10.12
CA SER A 101 -14.15 -14.96 -8.95
C SER A 101 -13.56 -14.32 -7.70
N ASN A 102 -12.24 -14.42 -7.54
CA ASN A 102 -11.48 -13.72 -6.53
C ASN A 102 -11.62 -12.20 -6.69
N LEU A 103 -11.42 -11.66 -7.91
CA LEU A 103 -11.58 -10.23 -8.18
C LEU A 103 -12.97 -9.76 -7.74
N HIS A 104 -14.04 -10.44 -8.15
CA HIS A 104 -15.40 -10.06 -7.80
C HIS A 104 -15.61 -9.96 -6.28
N ARG A 105 -15.17 -10.98 -5.51
CA ARG A 105 -15.27 -10.96 -4.04
C ARG A 105 -14.42 -9.84 -3.43
N SER A 106 -13.21 -9.61 -3.95
CA SER A 106 -12.34 -8.54 -3.47
C SER A 106 -12.95 -7.15 -3.70
N LEU A 107 -13.53 -6.91 -4.88
CA LEU A 107 -14.21 -5.64 -5.20
C LEU A 107 -15.44 -5.42 -4.32
N GLN A 108 -16.23 -6.45 -4.04
CA GLN A 108 -17.31 -6.36 -3.04
C GLN A 108 -16.79 -6.01 -1.66
N GLY A 109 -15.67 -6.61 -1.26
CA GLY A 109 -14.98 -6.29 -0.02
C GLY A 109 -14.58 -4.81 0.06
N VAL A 110 -14.00 -4.27 -1.02
CA VAL A 110 -13.61 -2.85 -1.12
C VAL A 110 -14.83 -1.94 -1.07
N ALA A 111 -15.89 -2.25 -1.82
CA ALA A 111 -17.11 -1.45 -1.83
C ALA A 111 -17.77 -1.38 -0.44
N ARG A 112 -17.70 -2.48 0.34
CA ARG A 112 -18.20 -2.53 1.71
C ARG A 112 -17.34 -1.73 2.68
N SER A 113 -16.01 -1.92 2.65
CA SER A 113 -15.10 -1.33 3.64
C SER A 113 -14.78 0.13 3.36
N ARG A 114 -14.95 0.60 2.12
CA ARG A 114 -14.70 1.97 1.67
C ARG A 114 -13.33 2.51 2.11
N PRO A 115 -12.22 1.84 1.72
CA PRO A 115 -10.89 2.30 2.09
C PRO A 115 -10.56 3.63 1.41
N ASP A 116 -9.57 4.34 1.95
CA ASP A 116 -9.03 5.56 1.33
C ASP A 116 -8.24 5.26 0.05
N LEU A 117 -7.59 4.08 0.01
CA LEU A 117 -6.78 3.61 -1.11
C LEU A 117 -7.01 2.11 -1.36
N VAL A 118 -6.77 1.69 -2.60
CA VAL A 118 -6.61 0.28 -2.96
C VAL A 118 -5.16 0.01 -3.38
N GLN A 119 -4.57 -1.09 -2.93
CA GLN A 119 -3.35 -1.62 -3.54
C GLN A 119 -3.71 -2.85 -4.38
N LEU A 120 -3.60 -2.73 -5.70
CA LEU A 120 -3.98 -3.78 -6.63
C LEU A 120 -2.74 -4.54 -7.12
N MET A 121 -2.79 -5.86 -7.02
CA MET A 121 -1.68 -6.75 -7.36
C MET A 121 -2.16 -7.97 -8.17
N PRO A 122 -1.34 -8.48 -9.11
CA PRO A 122 -0.11 -7.85 -9.61
C PRO A 122 -0.39 -6.74 -10.65
N ALA A 123 0.55 -5.83 -10.89
CA ALA A 123 0.38 -4.72 -11.84
C ALA A 123 0.15 -5.22 -13.28
N VAL A 124 0.71 -6.37 -13.65
CA VAL A 124 0.56 -6.95 -14.99
C VAL A 124 -0.86 -7.35 -15.36
N VAL A 125 -1.78 -7.47 -14.38
CA VAL A 125 -3.19 -7.81 -14.67
C VAL A 125 -4.06 -6.59 -14.97
N LEU A 126 -3.55 -5.37 -14.81
CA LEU A 126 -4.34 -4.14 -14.90
C LEU A 126 -5.15 -4.03 -16.19
N ARG A 127 -4.52 -4.38 -17.33
CA ARG A 127 -5.17 -4.41 -18.65
C ARG A 127 -6.44 -5.25 -18.75
N TYR A 128 -6.67 -6.17 -17.81
CA TYR A 128 -7.85 -7.04 -17.78
C TYR A 128 -8.92 -6.59 -16.77
N VAL A 129 -8.57 -5.69 -15.84
CA VAL A 129 -9.40 -5.37 -14.67
C VAL A 129 -9.61 -3.87 -14.44
N GLU A 130 -8.98 -3.01 -15.26
CA GLU A 130 -8.95 -1.56 -15.05
C GLU A 130 -10.34 -0.94 -14.92
N GLN A 131 -11.31 -1.38 -15.73
CA GLN A 131 -12.66 -0.82 -15.69
C GLN A 131 -13.35 -1.14 -14.37
N GLN A 132 -13.35 -2.42 -13.98
CA GLN A 132 -13.99 -2.89 -12.75
C GLN A 132 -13.39 -2.24 -11.50
N VAL A 133 -12.09 -1.92 -11.53
CA VAL A 133 -11.41 -1.24 -10.43
C VAL A 133 -11.74 0.25 -10.41
N ARG A 134 -11.78 0.92 -11.58
CA ARG A 134 -12.19 2.33 -11.68
C ARG A 134 -13.63 2.55 -11.23
N ASP A 135 -14.52 1.60 -11.52
CA ASP A 135 -15.94 1.65 -11.14
C ASP A 135 -16.16 1.68 -9.60
N LEU A 136 -15.16 1.30 -8.81
CA LEU A 136 -15.21 1.43 -7.34
C LEU A 136 -15.17 2.89 -6.87
N GLY A 137 -14.66 3.82 -7.69
CA GLY A 137 -14.48 5.22 -7.31
C GLY A 137 -13.41 5.49 -6.24
N VAL A 138 -12.64 4.47 -5.85
CA VAL A 138 -11.53 4.59 -4.89
C VAL A 138 -10.20 4.62 -5.66
N PRO A 139 -9.29 5.59 -5.39
CA PRO A 139 -7.98 5.61 -6.04
C PRO A 139 -7.18 4.35 -5.73
N TYR A 140 -6.49 3.81 -6.74
CA TYR A 140 -5.71 2.59 -6.57
C TYR A 140 -4.24 2.78 -6.96
N LEU A 141 -3.36 2.07 -6.25
CA LEU A 141 -1.95 1.94 -6.53
C LEU A 141 -1.69 0.56 -7.14
N ALA A 142 -0.97 0.52 -8.26
CA ALA A 142 -0.52 -0.72 -8.86
C ALA A 142 0.72 -1.25 -8.12
N ALA A 143 0.80 -2.55 -7.89
CA ALA A 143 1.96 -3.16 -7.24
C ALA A 143 2.24 -4.59 -7.74
N GLY A 144 3.48 -5.04 -7.57
CA GLY A 144 3.91 -6.39 -7.95
C GLY A 144 4.25 -6.52 -9.44
N PHE A 145 5.41 -7.14 -9.73
CA PHE A 145 5.98 -7.26 -11.08
C PHE A 145 6.21 -5.93 -11.81
N VAL A 146 6.56 -4.88 -11.06
CA VAL A 146 7.02 -3.59 -11.64
C VAL A 146 8.54 -3.61 -11.61
N GLN A 147 9.17 -3.66 -12.77
CA GLN A 147 10.61 -3.87 -12.95
C GLN A 147 11.29 -2.70 -13.68
N GLY A 148 10.54 -1.72 -14.15
CA GLY A 148 11.12 -0.54 -14.79
C GLY A 148 10.13 0.60 -15.03
N GLU A 149 10.64 1.66 -15.64
CA GLU A 149 9.87 2.85 -16.00
C GLU A 149 8.69 2.52 -16.92
N ALA A 150 8.87 1.60 -17.88
CA ALA A 150 7.82 1.19 -18.80
C ALA A 150 6.60 0.59 -18.08
N ASP A 151 6.82 -0.22 -17.05
CA ASP A 151 5.72 -0.78 -16.23
C ASP A 151 5.00 0.31 -15.44
N VAL A 152 5.74 1.33 -14.98
CA VAL A 152 5.15 2.49 -14.29
C VAL A 152 4.27 3.27 -15.24
N VAL A 153 4.76 3.56 -16.46
CA VAL A 153 3.97 4.25 -17.49
C VAL A 153 2.72 3.45 -17.84
N GLU A 154 2.83 2.13 -18.01
CA GLU A 154 1.69 1.28 -18.35
C GLU A 154 0.64 1.24 -17.23
N ALA A 155 1.07 1.10 -15.98
CA ALA A 155 0.15 1.16 -14.84
C ALA A 155 -0.60 2.50 -14.76
N LEU A 156 0.09 3.61 -15.02
CA LEU A 156 -0.52 4.95 -15.06
C LEU A 156 -1.50 5.09 -16.23
N ARG A 157 -1.22 4.51 -17.40
CA ARG A 157 -2.16 4.47 -18.55
C ARG A 157 -3.44 3.75 -18.19
N HIS A 158 -3.33 2.64 -17.45
CA HIS A 158 -4.48 1.89 -16.94
C HIS A 158 -5.22 2.57 -15.77
N GLY A 159 -4.76 3.75 -15.33
CA GLY A 159 -5.48 4.61 -14.39
C GLY A 159 -5.06 4.47 -12.95
N ALA A 160 -3.94 3.79 -12.67
CA ALA A 160 -3.38 3.79 -11.34
C ALA A 160 -3.05 5.23 -10.92
N ALA A 161 -3.35 5.59 -9.68
CA ALA A 161 -2.93 6.86 -9.09
C ALA A 161 -1.40 6.91 -8.90
N GLY A 162 -0.77 5.75 -8.84
CA GLY A 162 0.68 5.58 -8.75
C GLY A 162 1.06 4.11 -8.65
N VAL A 163 2.35 3.88 -8.41
CA VAL A 163 2.92 2.54 -8.29
C VAL A 163 3.56 2.35 -6.92
N CYS A 164 3.42 1.14 -6.38
CA CYS A 164 4.10 0.66 -5.19
C CYS A 164 5.04 -0.50 -5.56
N THR A 165 6.35 -0.31 -5.36
CA THR A 165 7.37 -1.29 -5.73
C THR A 165 8.49 -1.37 -4.70
N SER A 166 9.11 -2.55 -4.56
CA SER A 166 10.32 -2.75 -3.76
C SER A 166 11.60 -2.41 -4.53
N ASP A 167 11.49 -2.14 -5.84
CA ASP A 167 12.61 -1.68 -6.65
C ASP A 167 12.99 -0.23 -6.27
N GLN A 168 14.14 -0.09 -5.63
CA GLN A 168 14.64 1.18 -5.10
C GLN A 168 14.97 2.19 -6.20
N ALA A 169 15.34 1.72 -7.40
CA ALA A 169 15.65 2.61 -8.52
C ALA A 169 14.41 3.41 -8.99
N LEU A 170 13.21 2.89 -8.72
CA LEU A 170 11.94 3.50 -9.12
C LEU A 170 11.32 4.39 -8.04
N TRP A 171 11.88 4.44 -6.82
CA TRP A 171 11.26 5.18 -5.72
C TRP A 171 11.20 6.69 -5.96
N GLU A 172 12.26 7.24 -6.54
CA GLU A 172 12.37 8.68 -6.82
C GLU A 172 11.86 9.07 -8.21
N LEU A 173 11.39 8.11 -9.00
CA LEU A 173 10.78 8.36 -10.30
C LEU A 173 9.52 9.21 -10.12
N ARG A 174 9.53 10.41 -10.69
CA ARG A 174 8.39 11.35 -10.63
C ARG A 174 7.61 11.33 -11.93
N ARG A 175 6.30 11.48 -11.83
CA ARG A 175 5.41 11.58 -13.00
C ARG A 175 5.78 12.73 -13.95
N SER A 176 6.41 13.79 -13.45
CA SER A 176 6.92 14.90 -14.28
C SER A 176 8.08 14.48 -15.19
N ALA A 177 8.92 13.54 -14.75
CA ALA A 177 10.03 13.02 -15.55
C ALA A 177 9.51 12.14 -16.72
N LEU A 178 8.39 11.44 -16.53
CA LEU A 178 7.76 10.58 -17.53
C LEU A 178 7.05 11.31 -18.67
N ARG A 179 6.76 12.60 -18.50
CA ARG A 179 6.09 13.43 -19.52
C ARG A 179 7.08 14.18 -20.41
N ALA A 180 8.36 14.17 -20.04
CA ALA A 180 9.44 14.84 -20.77
C ALA A 180 10.16 13.90 -21.75
N SER A 181 9.72 12.63 -21.83
CA SER A 181 10.23 11.56 -22.68
C SER A 181 9.29 11.17 -23.81
#